data_AF-A0A371ATK2-F1
#
_entry.id   AF-A0A371ATK2-F1
#
_cell.length_a   1.000
_cell.length_b   1.000
_cell.length_c   1.000
_cell.angle_alpha   90.00
_cell.angle_beta   90.00
_cell.angle_gamma   90.00
#
_symmetry.space_group_name_H-M   'P 1'
#
loop_
_entity.id
_entity.type
_entity.pdbx_description
1 polymer ?
#
loop_
_entity_poly.entity_id
_entity_poly.type
_entity_poly.pdbx_seq_one_letter_code
_entity_poly.pdbx_strand_id
1 'polypeptide(L)'
;MKGKFLVFLTGVITGICIGAALLYKMQLKALEKLNAKTDKFKQYYNTLNQWLNNKDDGKSSVNFFKRNGYQSVAIYGMGELGNRLYKELRNSDIKIKYVIDQSIDYLNHEVSVMSPEDRLEAVDVIVVTPTFAFEDIRSKLKAKINCPIISINEVLYEIDGN
;
A
#
# COMPACT_ATOMS: atom_id res chain seq x y z
N MET A 1 -62.87 -15.02 -4.05
CA MET A 1 -61.68 -15.90 -4.09
C MET A 1 -60.59 -15.41 -5.06
N LYS A 2 -60.92 -15.05 -6.31
CA LYS A 2 -59.96 -14.61 -7.35
C LYS A 2 -59.09 -13.39 -6.98
N GLY A 3 -59.66 -12.36 -6.34
CA GLY A 3 -58.90 -11.14 -5.97
C GLY A 3 -57.82 -11.35 -4.89
N LYS A 4 -58.08 -12.20 -3.89
CA LYS A 4 -57.10 -12.53 -2.84
C LYS A 4 -55.92 -13.34 -3.40
N PHE A 5 -56.18 -14.19 -4.40
CA PHE A 5 -55.15 -14.97 -5.09
C PHE A 5 -54.24 -14.07 -5.96
N LEU A 6 -54.79 -13.06 -6.63
CA LEU A 6 -54.01 -12.11 -7.43
C LEU A 6 -53.06 -11.26 -6.56
N VAL A 7 -53.54 -10.75 -5.42
CA VAL A 7 -52.71 -9.99 -4.46
C VAL A 7 -51.56 -10.85 -3.92
N PHE A 8 -51.84 -12.12 -3.60
CA PHE A 8 -50.80 -13.07 -3.19
C PHE A 8 -49.73 -13.25 -4.29
N LEU A 9 -50.14 -13.46 -5.54
CA LEU A 9 -49.23 -13.65 -6.67
C LEU A 9 -48.34 -12.41 -6.90
N THR A 10 -48.90 -11.21 -6.80
CA THR A 10 -48.13 -9.96 -6.93
C THR A 10 -47.09 -9.81 -5.82
N GLY A 11 -47.43 -10.17 -4.58
CA GLY A 11 -46.50 -10.13 -3.44
C GLY A 11 -45.30 -11.07 -3.65
N VAL A 12 -45.55 -12.29 -4.14
CA VAL A 12 -44.49 -13.26 -4.47
C VAL A 12 -43.55 -12.72 -5.54
N ILE A 13 -44.07 -12.14 -6.63
CA ILE A 13 -43.25 -11.59 -7.72
C ILE A 13 -42.39 -10.43 -7.20
N THR A 14 -42.97 -9.49 -6.45
CA THR A 14 -42.19 -8.38 -5.87
C THR A 14 -41.11 -8.87 -4.91
N GLY A 15 -41.39 -9.88 -4.09
CA GLY A 15 -40.41 -10.48 -3.19
C GLY A 15 -39.23 -11.09 -3.94
N ILE A 16 -39.51 -11.83 -5.03
CA ILE A 16 -38.47 -12.40 -5.91
C ILE A 16 -37.62 -11.29 -6.54
N CYS A 17 -38.25 -10.24 -7.09
CA CYS A 17 -37.53 -9.13 -7.72
C CYS A 17 -36.62 -8.40 -6.73
N ILE A 18 -37.11 -8.09 -5.53
CA ILE A 18 -36.31 -7.43 -4.49
C ILE A 18 -35.16 -8.34 -4.05
N GLY A 19 -35.44 -9.63 -3.83
CA GLY A 19 -34.42 -10.62 -3.48
C GLY A 19 -33.31 -10.72 -4.53
N ALA A 20 -33.69 -10.83 -5.81
CA ALA A 20 -32.74 -10.86 -6.92
C ALA A 20 -31.89 -9.58 -7.00
N ALA A 21 -32.51 -8.41 -6.83
CA ALA A 21 -31.80 -7.13 -6.85
C ALA A 21 -30.80 -6.99 -5.69
N LEU A 22 -31.16 -7.45 -4.48
CA LEU A 22 -30.26 -7.48 -3.33
C LEU A 22 -29.08 -8.44 -3.55
N LEU A 23 -29.36 -9.66 -4.02
CA LEU A 23 -28.32 -10.65 -4.36
C LEU A 23 -27.37 -10.12 -5.43
N TYR A 24 -27.90 -9.49 -6.48
CA TYR A 24 -27.10 -8.88 -7.54
C TYR A 24 -26.18 -7.78 -7.00
N LYS A 25 -26.69 -6.87 -6.16
CA LYS A 25 -25.86 -5.84 -5.51
C LYS A 25 -24.77 -6.43 -4.62
N MET A 26 -25.06 -7.52 -3.89
CA MET A 26 -24.06 -8.21 -3.06
C MET A 26 -22.97 -8.85 -3.92
N GLN A 27 -23.33 -9.46 -5.05
CA GLN A 27 -22.37 -10.00 -6.01
C GLN A 27 -21.48 -8.93 -6.63
N LEU A 28 -22.05 -7.79 -7.04
CA LEU A 28 -21.26 -6.66 -7.57
C LEU A 28 -20.24 -6.16 -6.54
N LYS A 29 -20.65 -5.96 -5.28
CA LYS A 29 -19.72 -5.58 -4.19
C LYS A 29 -18.63 -6.62 -3.96
N ALA A 30 -18.95 -7.91 -4.05
CA ALA A 30 -17.96 -8.98 -3.92
C ALA A 30 -16.97 -8.97 -5.09
N LEU A 31 -17.45 -8.73 -6.32
CA LEU A 31 -16.63 -8.62 -7.52
C LEU A 31 -15.71 -7.40 -7.45
N GLU A 32 -16.19 -6.24 -7.01
CA GLU A 32 -15.38 -5.04 -6.79
C GLU A 32 -14.26 -5.30 -5.78
N LYS A 33 -14.56 -5.96 -4.65
CA LYS A 33 -13.55 -6.34 -3.65
C LYS A 33 -12.52 -7.31 -4.22
N LEU A 34 -12.95 -8.27 -5.04
CA LEU A 34 -12.05 -9.22 -5.69
C LEU A 34 -11.14 -8.52 -6.70
N ASN A 35 -11.69 -7.61 -7.52
CA ASN A 35 -10.91 -6.82 -8.47
C ASN A 35 -9.89 -5.94 -7.75
N ALA A 36 -10.30 -5.21 -6.71
CA ALA A 36 -9.38 -4.40 -5.91
C ALA A 36 -8.24 -5.22 -5.28
N LYS A 37 -8.55 -6.44 -4.80
CA LYS A 37 -7.53 -7.37 -4.29
C LYS A 37 -6.58 -7.82 -5.41
N THR A 38 -7.12 -8.19 -6.57
CA THR A 38 -6.32 -8.59 -7.74
C THR A 38 -5.41 -7.46 -8.21
N ASP A 39 -5.92 -6.23 -8.31
CA ASP A 39 -5.14 -5.06 -8.72
C ASP A 39 -4.02 -4.77 -7.72
N LYS A 40 -4.29 -4.89 -6.41
CA LYS A 40 -3.27 -4.77 -5.37
C LYS A 40 -2.14 -5.80 -5.55
N PHE A 41 -2.48 -7.08 -5.77
CA PHE A 41 -1.46 -8.11 -5.99
C PHE A 41 -0.71 -7.92 -7.31
N LYS A 42 -1.38 -7.46 -8.37
CA LYS A 42 -0.74 -7.12 -9.65
C LYS A 42 0.28 -5.99 -9.47
N GLN A 43 -0.04 -4.96 -8.68
CA GLN A 43 0.92 -3.91 -8.35
C GLN A 43 2.13 -4.48 -7.59
N TYR A 44 1.91 -5.27 -6.54
CA TYR A 44 3.01 -5.90 -5.80
C TYR A 44 3.89 -6.79 -6.68
N TYR A 45 3.28 -7.58 -7.56
CA TYR A 45 3.99 -8.40 -8.52
C TYR A 45 4.85 -7.56 -9.47
N ASN A 46 4.29 -6.49 -10.03
CA ASN A 46 5.03 -5.58 -10.92
C ASN A 46 6.19 -4.89 -10.19
N THR A 47 5.96 -4.39 -8.97
CA THR A 47 7.00 -3.76 -8.14
C THR A 47 8.13 -4.73 -7.83
N LEU A 48 7.82 -5.98 -7.45
CA LEU A 48 8.82 -7.00 -7.15
C LEU A 48 9.59 -7.42 -8.41
N ASN A 49 8.92 -7.56 -9.54
CA ASN A 49 9.58 -7.86 -10.82
C ASN A 49 10.50 -6.72 -11.25
N GLN A 50 10.06 -5.47 -11.14
CA GLN A 50 10.92 -4.33 -11.43
C GLN A 50 12.14 -4.33 -10.51
N TRP A 51 11.96 -4.62 -9.24
CA TRP A 51 13.07 -4.73 -8.30
C TRP A 51 14.04 -5.85 -8.69
N LEU A 52 13.53 -7.01 -9.11
CA LEU A 52 14.35 -8.11 -9.58
C LEU A 52 15.15 -7.73 -10.83
N ASN A 53 14.50 -7.12 -11.83
CA ASN A 53 15.16 -6.61 -13.03
C ASN A 53 16.29 -5.63 -12.67
N ASN A 54 16.03 -4.70 -11.74
CA ASN A 54 17.06 -3.78 -11.27
C ASN A 54 18.26 -4.53 -10.65
N LYS A 55 18.02 -5.59 -9.88
CA LYS A 55 19.11 -6.40 -9.30
C LYS A 55 19.88 -7.18 -10.34
N ASP A 56 19.20 -7.73 -11.35
CA ASP A 56 19.84 -8.44 -12.47
C ASP A 56 20.73 -7.48 -13.28
N ASP A 57 20.35 -6.21 -13.40
CA ASP A 57 21.14 -5.13 -13.98
C ASP A 57 22.27 -4.62 -13.06
N GLY A 58 22.46 -5.21 -11.87
CA GLY A 58 23.45 -4.77 -10.88
C GLY A 58 23.11 -3.43 -10.18
N LYS A 59 21.87 -2.96 -10.29
CA LYS A 59 21.39 -1.72 -9.68
C LYS A 59 20.85 -1.98 -8.27
N SER A 60 20.93 -0.96 -7.42
CA SER A 60 20.36 -0.98 -6.08
C SER A 60 19.48 0.24 -5.84
N SER A 61 18.43 0.05 -5.05
CA SER A 61 17.61 1.15 -4.51
C SER A 61 18.47 2.23 -3.83
N VAL A 62 19.62 1.86 -3.25
CA VAL A 62 20.61 2.78 -2.67
C VAL A 62 21.04 3.86 -3.65
N ASN A 63 21.15 3.55 -4.95
CA ASN A 63 21.55 4.49 -6.00
C ASN A 63 20.57 5.68 -6.09
N PHE A 64 19.26 5.41 -5.95
CA PHE A 64 18.24 6.45 -5.93
C PHE A 64 18.47 7.42 -4.76
N PHE A 65 18.69 6.92 -3.55
CA PHE A 65 18.91 7.77 -2.37
C PHE A 65 20.18 8.61 -2.51
N LYS A 66 21.29 7.99 -2.95
CA LYS A 66 22.57 8.69 -3.16
C LYS A 66 22.46 9.81 -4.18
N ARG A 67 21.85 9.54 -5.34
CA ARG A 67 21.69 10.54 -6.40
C ARG A 67 20.87 11.74 -5.92
N ASN A 68 19.81 11.49 -5.15
CA ASN A 68 18.95 12.53 -4.63
C ASN A 68 19.50 13.22 -3.37
N GLY A 69 20.69 12.84 -2.89
CA GLY A 69 21.29 13.40 -1.69
C GLY A 69 20.59 13.02 -0.38
N TYR A 70 19.75 11.98 -0.39
CA TYR A 70 19.07 11.47 0.79
C TYR A 70 20.01 10.58 1.61
N GLN A 71 20.36 11.00 2.82
CA GLN A 71 21.25 10.24 3.72
C GLN A 71 20.47 9.50 4.81
N SER A 72 19.27 9.99 5.13
CA SER A 72 18.40 9.44 6.16
C SER A 72 16.99 9.20 5.63
N VAL A 73 16.43 8.04 5.98
CA VAL A 73 15.13 7.58 5.51
C VAL A 73 14.28 7.07 6.67
N ALA A 74 12.97 7.30 6.60
CA ALA A 74 12.00 6.49 7.31
C ALA A 74 11.15 5.67 6.33
N ILE A 75 10.79 4.46 6.72
CA ILE A 75 10.02 3.54 5.88
C ILE A 75 8.61 3.43 6.46
N TYR A 76 7.58 3.80 5.70
CA TYR A 76 6.19 3.59 6.07
C TYR A 76 5.69 2.26 5.51
N GLY A 77 5.22 1.38 6.39
CA GLY A 77 4.75 0.04 6.09
C GLY A 77 5.89 -0.99 6.06
N MET A 78 5.87 -1.93 7.01
CA MET A 78 6.84 -3.01 7.22
C MET A 78 6.30 -4.40 6.80
N GLY A 79 5.33 -4.40 5.88
CA GLY A 79 4.98 -5.60 5.12
C GLY A 79 6.12 -6.06 4.20
N GLU A 80 5.82 -6.96 3.26
CA GLU A 80 6.82 -7.58 2.36
C GLU A 80 7.77 -6.58 1.66
N LEU A 81 7.24 -5.52 1.04
CA LEU A 81 8.04 -4.51 0.33
C LEU A 81 8.88 -3.66 1.27
N GLY A 82 8.31 -3.26 2.42
CA GLY A 82 9.05 -2.53 3.47
C GLY A 82 10.20 -3.32 4.04
N ASN A 83 9.97 -4.61 4.33
CA ASN A 83 11.00 -5.50 4.84
C ASN A 83 12.13 -5.73 3.84
N ARG A 84 11.82 -5.80 2.54
CA ARG A 84 12.84 -5.88 1.47
C ARG A 84 13.65 -4.60 1.37
N LEU A 85 13.00 -3.43 1.42
CA LEU A 85 13.69 -2.14 1.37
C LEU A 85 14.62 -1.99 2.58
N TYR A 86 14.10 -2.29 3.76
CA TYR A 86 14.86 -2.28 5.00
C TYR A 86 16.11 -3.17 4.90
N LYS A 87 15.96 -4.42 4.42
CA LYS A 87 17.07 -5.36 4.25
C LYS A 87 18.12 -4.90 3.23
N GLU A 88 17.72 -4.20 2.19
CA GLU A 88 18.66 -3.67 1.21
C GLU A 88 19.41 -2.45 1.77
N LEU A 89 18.69 -1.50 2.36
CA LEU A 89 19.26 -0.26 2.87
C LEU A 89 20.10 -0.47 4.14
N ARG A 90 19.77 -1.44 5.02
CA ARG A 90 20.55 -1.71 6.25
C ARG A 90 22.00 -2.12 5.99
N ASN A 91 22.30 -2.60 4.78
CA ASN A 91 23.64 -3.02 4.37
C ASN A 91 24.36 -1.91 3.57
N SER A 92 23.86 -0.68 3.64
CA SER A 92 24.39 0.49 2.95
C SER A 92 24.72 1.62 3.94
N ASP A 93 25.21 2.72 3.41
CA ASP A 93 25.45 3.99 4.09
C ASP A 93 24.17 4.83 4.31
N ILE A 94 23.02 4.40 3.79
CA ILE A 94 21.73 5.08 4.01
C ILE A 94 21.21 4.76 5.42
N LYS A 95 21.02 5.79 6.24
CA LYS A 95 20.56 5.66 7.63
C LYS A 95 19.04 5.51 7.70
N ILE A 96 18.57 4.30 7.98
CA ILE A 96 17.17 4.07 8.32
C ILE A 96 16.95 4.53 9.77
N LYS A 97 16.30 5.69 9.98
CA LYS A 97 16.11 6.23 11.34
C LYS A 97 15.04 5.47 12.12
N TYR A 98 13.91 5.22 11.47
CA TYR A 98 12.77 4.53 12.06
C TYR A 98 11.84 4.02 10.96
N VAL A 99 10.89 3.21 11.39
CA VAL A 99 9.83 2.65 10.56
C VAL A 99 8.50 3.14 11.10
N ILE A 100 7.57 3.45 10.21
CA ILE A 100 6.21 3.84 10.57
C ILE A 100 5.28 2.69 10.20
N ASP A 101 4.68 2.03 11.18
CA ASP A 101 3.71 0.94 10.92
C ASP A 101 2.59 0.94 11.96
N GLN A 102 1.40 0.50 11.55
CA GLN A 102 0.24 0.35 12.43
C GLN A 102 0.33 -0.94 13.27
N SER A 103 1.04 -1.94 12.76
CA SER A 103 1.25 -3.24 13.40
C SER A 103 2.56 -3.24 14.16
N ILE A 104 2.46 -3.39 15.49
CA ILE A 104 3.61 -3.45 16.41
C ILE A 104 4.18 -4.88 16.46
N ASP A 105 3.58 -5.85 15.77
CA ASP A 105 3.97 -7.28 15.84
C ASP A 105 5.39 -7.58 15.33
N TYR A 106 6.09 -6.58 14.76
CA TYR A 106 7.44 -6.71 14.24
C TYR A 106 8.55 -6.32 15.23
N LEU A 107 8.38 -6.64 16.53
CA LEU A 107 9.33 -6.41 17.63
C LEU A 107 10.74 -7.06 17.45
N ASN A 108 11.01 -7.71 16.32
CA ASN A 108 12.29 -8.37 16.01
C ASN A 108 13.21 -7.57 15.09
N HIS A 109 12.96 -6.27 14.88
CA HIS A 109 13.84 -5.43 14.07
C HIS A 109 14.71 -4.52 14.96
N GLU A 110 15.99 -4.41 14.62
CA GLU A 110 17.00 -3.54 15.25
C GLU A 110 16.71 -2.03 15.03
N VAL A 111 15.53 -1.68 14.50
CA VAL A 111 15.11 -0.33 14.12
C VAL A 111 13.87 0.06 14.91
N SER A 112 13.81 1.33 15.34
CA SER A 112 12.66 1.85 16.06
C SER A 112 11.41 1.82 15.19
N VAL A 113 10.30 1.32 15.74
CA VAL A 113 8.99 1.30 15.09
C VAL A 113 8.13 2.36 15.78
N MET A 114 7.59 3.28 14.98
CA MET A 114 6.71 4.34 15.41
C MET A 114 5.31 4.13 14.83
N SER A 115 4.31 4.54 15.58
CA SER A 115 2.95 4.61 15.09
C SER A 115 2.80 5.75 14.08
N PRO A 116 1.91 5.63 13.07
CA PRO A 116 1.53 6.75 12.21
C PRO A 116 0.99 7.96 12.99
N GLU A 117 0.48 7.74 14.20
CA GLU A 117 -0.05 8.78 15.09
C GLU A 117 1.04 9.57 15.83
N ASP A 118 2.24 9.00 15.97
CA ASP A 118 3.34 9.60 16.74
C ASP A 118 3.87 10.91 16.14
N ARG A 119 4.67 11.62 16.95
CA ARG A 119 5.48 12.74 16.47
C ARG A 119 6.69 12.18 15.73
N LEU A 120 6.81 12.53 14.46
CA LEU A 120 7.85 12.01 13.59
C LEU A 120 9.12 12.84 13.69
N GLU A 121 10.28 12.17 13.83
CA GLU A 121 11.58 12.84 13.78
C GLU A 121 11.94 13.25 12.35
N ALA A 122 12.75 14.29 12.18
CA ALA A 122 13.18 14.74 10.85
C ALA A 122 14.01 13.66 10.13
N VAL A 123 13.69 13.41 8.86
CA VAL A 123 14.43 12.57 7.90
C VAL A 123 14.48 13.27 6.56
N ASP A 124 15.43 12.88 5.70
CA ASP A 124 15.54 13.49 4.36
C ASP A 124 14.39 13.03 3.45
N VAL A 125 13.88 11.81 3.65
CA VAL A 125 12.78 11.25 2.87
C VAL A 125 11.99 10.20 3.64
N ILE A 126 10.68 10.12 3.38
CA ILE A 126 9.85 8.99 3.79
C ILE A 126 9.47 8.17 2.55
N VAL A 127 9.74 6.87 2.59
CA VAL A 127 9.32 5.92 1.56
C VAL A 127 8.09 5.16 2.02
N VAL A 128 6.99 5.31 1.29
CA VAL A 128 5.73 4.61 1.53
C VAL A 128 5.69 3.34 0.69
N THR A 129 5.67 2.19 1.35
CA THR A 129 5.67 0.88 0.66
C THR A 129 4.27 0.35 0.32
N PRO A 130 3.18 0.69 1.04
CA PRO A 130 1.82 0.38 0.60
C PRO A 130 1.39 1.24 -0.60
N THR A 131 1.70 0.81 -1.81
CA THR A 131 1.41 1.56 -3.05
C THR A 131 -0.09 1.86 -3.23
N PHE A 132 -0.97 0.93 -2.85
CA PHE A 132 -2.43 1.06 -3.01
C PHE A 132 -3.05 2.19 -2.18
N ALA A 133 -2.39 2.63 -1.11
CA ALA A 133 -2.87 3.69 -0.21
C ALA A 133 -1.90 4.89 -0.16
N PHE A 134 -1.04 5.01 -1.17
CA PHE A 134 0.06 5.97 -1.18
C PHE A 134 -0.43 7.42 -0.98
N GLU A 135 -1.39 7.88 -1.77
CA GLU A 135 -1.84 9.28 -1.71
C GLU A 135 -2.51 9.63 -0.37
N ASP A 136 -3.28 8.71 0.20
CA ASP A 136 -3.91 8.89 1.50
C ASP A 136 -2.86 8.98 2.62
N ILE A 137 -1.88 8.07 2.60
CA ILE A 137 -0.77 8.06 3.57
C ILE A 137 0.08 9.33 3.42
N ARG A 138 0.43 9.69 2.18
CA ARG A 138 1.22 10.89 1.85
C ARG A 138 0.54 12.16 2.35
N SER A 139 -0.75 12.29 2.13
CA SER A 139 -1.52 13.46 2.59
C SER A 139 -1.50 13.59 4.12
N LYS A 140 -1.62 12.47 4.85
CA LYS A 140 -1.53 12.45 6.31
C LYS A 140 -0.13 12.79 6.81
N LEU A 141 0.91 12.25 6.18
CA LEU A 141 2.30 12.50 6.56
C LEU A 141 2.72 13.95 6.29
N LYS A 142 2.28 14.56 5.18
CA LYS A 142 2.55 15.98 4.87
C LYS A 142 2.06 16.94 5.94
N ALA A 143 1.01 16.58 6.68
CA ALA A 143 0.52 17.39 7.80
C ALA A 143 1.41 17.31 9.06
N LYS A 144 2.34 16.35 9.12
CA LYS A 144 3.15 16.05 10.31
C LYS A 144 4.64 16.35 10.16
N ILE A 145 5.17 16.26 8.94
CA ILE A 145 6.60 16.38 8.69
C ILE A 145 6.86 17.08 7.36
N ASN A 146 7.91 17.89 7.32
CA ASN A 146 8.35 18.63 6.14
C ASN A 146 9.55 17.94 5.48
N CYS A 147 9.28 16.87 4.72
CA CYS A 147 10.24 16.22 3.85
C CYS A 147 9.52 15.61 2.63
N PRO A 148 10.24 15.26 1.56
CA PRO A 148 9.73 14.41 0.50
C PRO A 148 9.07 13.13 1.03
N ILE A 149 7.89 12.81 0.51
CA ILE A 149 7.16 11.56 0.76
C ILE A 149 6.91 10.92 -0.60
N ILE A 150 7.60 9.81 -0.82
CA ILE A 150 7.69 9.12 -2.11
C ILE A 150 7.21 7.68 -1.99
N SER A 151 6.84 7.08 -3.11
CA SER A 151 6.42 5.68 -3.12
C SER A 151 7.62 4.76 -3.32
N ILE A 152 7.50 3.49 -2.91
CA ILE A 152 8.48 2.46 -3.27
C ILE A 152 8.61 2.28 -4.80
N ASN A 153 7.54 2.53 -5.56
CA ASN A 153 7.59 2.48 -7.02
C ASN A 153 8.50 3.58 -7.55
N GLU A 154 8.39 4.81 -7.06
CA GLU A 154 9.28 5.92 -7.45
C GLU A 154 10.75 5.54 -7.23
N VAL A 155 11.07 5.00 -6.05
CA VAL A 155 12.44 4.52 -5.73
C VAL A 155 12.94 3.47 -6.72
N LEU A 156 12.09 2.56 -7.19
CA LEU A 156 12.49 1.41 -8.01
C LEU A 156 12.45 1.69 -9.52
N TYR A 157 11.48 2.47 -9.99
CA TYR A 157 11.35 2.78 -11.41
C TYR A 157 12.28 3.92 -11.82
N GLU A 158 12.53 4.88 -10.93
CA GLU A 158 13.40 6.02 -11.21
C GLU A 158 14.82 5.80 -10.69
N ILE A 159 15.28 4.55 -10.52
CA ILE A 159 16.61 4.22 -9.96
C ILE A 159 17.75 4.93 -10.68
N ASP A 160 17.59 5.26 -11.97
CA ASP A 160 18.59 5.94 -12.79
C ASP A 160 18.25 7.41 -13.10
N GLY A 161 17.09 7.91 -12.64
CA GLY A 161 16.63 9.29 -12.88
C GLY A 161 15.91 9.49 -14.23
N ASN A 162 15.42 8.40 -14.82
CA ASN A 162 14.60 8.37 -16.03
C ASN A 162 13.14 8.05 -15.70
#